data_AF-A0A1V5ZP07-F1
#
_entry.id   AF-A0A1V5ZP07-F1
#
_cell.length_a   1.000
_cell.length_b   1.000
_cell.length_c   1.000
_cell.angle_alpha   90.00
_cell.angle_beta   90.00
_cell.angle_gamma   90.00
#
_symmetry.space_group_name_H-M   'P 1'
#
loop_
_entity.id
_entity.type
_entity.pdbx_description
1 polymer ?
#
loop_
_entity_poly.entity_id
_entity_poly.type
_entity_poly.pdbx_seq_one_letter_code
_entity_poly.pdbx_strand_id
1 'polypeptide(L)'
;MSDPFPFSLRPAPKRGLVLTFILMAMMIVYGMTATGVLAYYLAPERAPQLPAALDPRLFPFIGLIALLKTAACIAVWRWQRWGVYVLLITAGTMVVADLSLPRPVLGSFADALGALLVLILCRRTWEDFA
;
A
#
# COMPACT_ATOMS: atom_id res chain seq x y z
N MET A 1 21.12 7.79 41.85
CA MET A 1 20.22 8.92 41.52
C MET A 1 19.21 8.39 40.53
N SER A 2 17.99 8.13 40.99
CA SER A 2 16.87 7.66 40.17
C SER A 2 16.22 8.87 39.50
N ASP A 3 16.07 8.84 38.18
CA ASP A 3 15.47 9.95 37.43
C ASP A 3 14.03 10.24 37.93
N PRO A 4 13.72 11.49 38.32
CA PRO A 4 12.43 11.85 38.92
C PRO A 4 11.26 11.92 37.92
N PHE A 5 11.46 11.62 36.64
CA PHE A 5 10.42 11.71 35.61
C PHE A 5 10.34 10.44 34.76
N PRO A 6 9.30 9.59 34.93
CA PRO A 6 9.15 8.35 34.17
C PRO A 6 8.64 8.56 32.73
N PHE A 7 8.36 9.80 32.32
CA PHE A 7 7.92 10.11 30.96
C PHE A 7 9.09 10.59 30.12
N SER A 8 9.53 9.78 29.16
CA SER A 8 10.44 10.27 28.13
C SER A 8 9.71 11.34 27.31
N LEU A 9 10.11 12.62 27.44
CA LEU A 9 9.71 13.73 26.58
C LEU A 9 10.26 13.59 25.15
N ARG A 10 10.25 12.38 24.58
CA ARG A 10 10.48 12.27 23.14
C ARG A 10 9.26 12.92 22.48
N PRO A 11 9.42 14.01 21.72
CA PRO A 11 8.30 14.62 21.04
C PRO A 11 7.62 13.55 20.19
N ALA A 12 6.29 13.43 20.30
CA ALA A 12 5.53 12.51 19.47
C ALA A 12 5.91 12.74 17.99
N PRO A 13 6.21 11.69 17.22
CA PRO A 13 6.74 11.83 15.87
C PRO A 13 5.78 12.68 15.05
N LYS A 14 6.24 13.87 14.63
CA LYS A 14 5.44 14.82 13.88
C LYS A 14 5.13 14.22 12.52
N ARG A 15 3.88 13.80 12.31
CA ARG A 15 3.41 13.34 11.00
C ARG A 15 3.32 14.52 10.05
N GLY A 16 4.02 14.43 8.93
CA GLY A 16 3.80 15.34 7.81
C GLY A 16 2.40 15.11 7.24
N LEU A 17 1.63 16.19 7.07
CA LEU A 17 0.28 16.17 6.50
C LEU A 17 0.25 15.46 5.12
N VAL A 18 1.34 15.61 4.36
CA VAL A 18 1.56 14.96 3.06
C VAL A 18 1.56 13.43 3.15
N LEU A 19 2.25 12.85 4.14
CA LEU A 19 2.30 11.40 4.33
C LEU A 19 0.91 10.84 4.65
N THR A 20 0.16 11.54 5.52
CA THR A 20 -1.21 11.19 5.88
C THR A 20 -2.12 11.19 4.64
N PHE A 21 -2.01 12.20 3.79
CA PHE A 21 -2.83 12.31 2.58
C PHE A 21 -2.51 11.19 1.57
N ILE A 22 -1.22 10.89 1.37
CA ILE A 22 -0.78 9.80 0.48
C ILE A 22 -1.27 8.45 0.99
N LEU A 23 -1.09 8.15 2.27
CA LEU A 23 -1.55 6.88 2.86
C LEU A 23 -3.07 6.72 2.75
N MET A 24 -3.82 7.81 2.97
CA MET A 24 -5.27 7.79 2.85
C MET A 24 -5.72 7.55 1.40
N ALA A 25 -5.09 8.24 0.43
CA ALA A 25 -5.36 8.01 -0.99
C ALA A 25 -5.04 6.56 -1.40
N MET A 26 -3.91 6.01 -0.96
CA MET A 26 -3.54 4.62 -1.20
C MET A 26 -4.51 3.63 -0.56
N MET A 27 -4.94 3.85 0.68
CA MET A 27 -5.96 3.03 1.34
C MET A 27 -7.29 3.04 0.58
N ILE A 28 -7.72 4.18 0.05
CA ILE A 28 -8.94 4.27 -0.76
C ILE A 28 -8.78 3.44 -2.03
N VAL A 29 -7.67 3.59 -2.76
CA VAL A 29 -7.40 2.84 -4.00
C VAL A 29 -7.35 1.33 -3.74
N TYR A 30 -6.62 0.88 -2.71
CA TYR A 30 -6.52 -0.54 -2.36
C TYR A 30 -7.84 -1.10 -1.84
N GLY A 31 -8.58 -0.31 -1.06
CA GLY A 31 -9.92 -0.64 -0.59
C GLY A 31 -10.90 -0.82 -1.76
N MET A 32 -10.91 0.11 -2.72
CA MET A 32 -11.72 0.01 -3.95
C MET A 32 -11.33 -1.19 -4.80
N THR A 33 -10.05 -1.53 -4.85
CA THR A 33 -9.58 -2.71 -5.60
C THR A 33 -10.06 -4.00 -4.94
N ALA A 34 -9.94 -4.10 -3.61
CA ALA A 34 -10.41 -5.27 -2.87
C ALA A 34 -11.94 -5.43 -2.94
N THR A 35 -12.70 -4.34 -2.82
CA THR A 35 -14.16 -4.38 -2.96
C THR A 35 -14.60 -4.65 -4.40
N GLY A 36 -13.87 -4.16 -5.40
CA GLY A 36 -14.10 -4.48 -6.82
C GLY A 36 -13.92 -5.98 -7.12
N VAL A 37 -12.88 -6.61 -6.54
CA VAL A 37 -12.68 -8.07 -6.64
C VAL A 37 -13.83 -8.83 -5.95
N LEU A 38 -14.24 -8.39 -4.77
CA LEU A 38 -15.36 -9.02 -4.06
C LEU A 38 -16.68 -8.88 -4.85
N ALA A 39 -16.94 -7.71 -5.42
CA ALA A 39 -18.12 -7.44 -6.24
C ALA A 39 -18.15 -8.31 -7.50
N TYR A 40 -17.00 -8.61 -8.10
CA TYR A 40 -16.91 -9.54 -9.23
C TYR A 40 -17.41 -10.94 -8.90
N TYR A 41 -17.07 -11.47 -7.72
CA TYR A 41 -17.51 -12.80 -7.31
C TYR A 41 -18.97 -12.85 -6.83
N LEU A 42 -19.46 -11.77 -6.20
CA LEU A 42 -20.83 -11.70 -5.67
C LEU A 42 -21.89 -11.33 -6.72
N ALA A 43 -21.52 -10.52 -7.72
CA ALA A 43 -22.42 -10.00 -8.74
C ALA A 43 -21.66 -9.78 -10.06
N PRO A 44 -21.34 -10.86 -10.82
CA PRO A 44 -20.52 -10.76 -12.03
C PRO A 44 -21.13 -9.83 -13.09
N GLU A 45 -22.46 -9.67 -13.12
CA GLU A 45 -23.17 -8.80 -14.06
C GLU A 45 -22.98 -7.29 -13.78
N ARG A 46 -22.61 -6.92 -12.54
CA ARG A 46 -22.31 -5.53 -12.14
C ARG A 46 -20.82 -5.27 -12.01
N ALA A 47 -20.00 -6.29 -12.24
CA ALA A 47 -18.57 -6.17 -12.09
C ALA A 47 -18.00 -5.30 -13.23
N PRO A 48 -17.05 -4.40 -12.94
CA PRO A 48 -16.31 -3.74 -13.99
C PRO A 48 -15.69 -4.81 -14.89
N GLN A 49 -15.90 -4.69 -16.20
CA GLN A 49 -15.34 -5.63 -17.17
C GLN A 49 -13.82 -5.68 -16.96
N LEU A 50 -13.29 -6.86 -16.64
CA LEU A 50 -11.85 -7.02 -16.51
C LEU A 50 -11.21 -6.63 -17.86
N PRO A 51 -10.06 -5.94 -17.85
CA PRO A 51 -9.27 -5.81 -19.07
C PRO A 51 -9.03 -7.23 -19.58
N ALA A 52 -9.39 -7.48 -20.85
CA ALA A 52 -9.34 -8.81 -21.48
C ALA A 52 -7.95 -9.49 -21.45
N ALA A 53 -6.91 -8.76 -21.02
CA ALA A 53 -5.56 -9.24 -20.81
C ALA A 53 -5.34 -9.96 -19.47
N LEU A 54 -6.27 -9.87 -18.50
CA LEU A 54 -6.12 -10.52 -17.20
C LEU A 54 -6.87 -11.86 -17.16
N ASP A 55 -6.11 -12.93 -16.87
CA ASP A 55 -6.68 -14.24 -16.60
C ASP A 55 -7.57 -14.16 -15.33
N PRO A 56 -8.85 -14.56 -15.40
CA PRO A 56 -9.77 -14.54 -14.25
C PRO A 56 -9.25 -15.28 -13.02
N ARG A 57 -8.33 -16.24 -13.21
CA ARG A 57 -7.70 -17.00 -12.13
C ARG A 57 -6.76 -16.17 -11.26
N LEU A 58 -6.25 -15.04 -11.75
CA LEU A 58 -5.35 -14.15 -11.02
C LEU A 58 -6.12 -13.10 -10.19
N PHE A 59 -7.43 -12.97 -10.41
CA PHE A 59 -8.27 -12.01 -9.72
C PHE A 59 -8.33 -12.15 -8.18
N PRO A 60 -8.42 -13.35 -7.59
CA PRO A 60 -8.42 -13.49 -6.14
C PRO A 60 -7.04 -13.15 -5.54
N PHE A 61 -5.95 -13.38 -6.29
CA PHE A 61 -4.61 -12.97 -5.87
C PHE A 61 -4.47 -11.45 -5.83
N ILE A 62 -5.06 -10.73 -6.78
CA ILE A 62 -5.06 -9.26 -6.80
C ILE A 62 -5.81 -8.71 -5.59
N GLY A 63 -6.97 -9.28 -5.25
CA GLY A 63 -7.72 -8.91 -4.05
C GLY A 63 -6.93 -9.16 -2.76
N LEU A 64 -6.24 -10.31 -2.68
CA LEU A 64 -5.38 -10.63 -1.54
C LEU A 64 -4.20 -9.66 -1.41
N ILE A 65 -3.54 -9.32 -2.52
CA ILE A 65 -2.45 -8.34 -2.54
C ILE A 65 -2.97 -6.95 -2.14
N ALA A 66 -4.15 -6.55 -2.60
CA ALA A 66 -4.76 -5.28 -2.22
C ALA A 66 -5.07 -5.21 -0.71
N LEU A 67 -5.56 -6.29 -0.11
CA LEU A 67 -5.74 -6.39 1.35
C LEU A 67 -4.41 -6.31 2.09
N LEU A 68 -3.38 -7.01 1.61
CA LEU A 68 -2.04 -6.97 2.20
C LEU A 68 -1.45 -5.55 2.14
N LYS A 69 -1.60 -4.85 1.00
CA LYS A 69 -1.19 -3.45 0.84
C LYS A 69 -1.97 -2.50 1.76
N THR A 70 -3.27 -2.74 1.95
CA THR A 70 -4.08 -1.98 2.92
C THR A 70 -3.57 -2.17 4.34
N ALA A 71 -3.28 -3.41 4.75
CA ALA A 71 -2.67 -3.71 6.04
C ALA A 71 -1.28 -3.07 6.19
N ALA A 72 -0.49 -3.06 5.12
CA ALA A 72 0.80 -2.38 5.08
C ALA A 72 0.66 -0.86 5.23
N CYS A 73 -0.32 -0.22 4.58
CA CYS A 73 -0.62 1.19 4.81
C CYS A 73 -0.99 1.47 6.28
N ILE A 74 -1.78 0.61 6.91
CA ILE A 74 -2.11 0.72 8.34
C ILE A 74 -0.84 0.53 9.20
N ALA A 75 0.05 -0.38 8.82
CA ALA A 75 1.32 -0.60 9.51
C ALA A 75 2.23 0.63 9.40
N VAL A 76 2.35 1.24 8.22
CA VAL A 76 3.05 2.52 8.03
C VAL A 76 2.36 3.62 8.86
N TRP A 77 1.03 3.63 8.89
CA TRP A 77 0.25 4.51 9.77
C TRP A 77 0.47 4.20 11.26
N ARG A 78 0.99 3.04 11.64
CA ARG A 78 1.38 2.73 13.02
C ARG A 78 2.88 2.87 13.25
N TRP A 79 3.60 3.52 12.33
CA TRP A 79 5.05 3.70 12.40
C TRP A 79 5.81 2.36 12.48
N GLN A 80 5.36 1.34 11.75
CA GLN A 80 6.00 0.03 11.67
C GLN A 80 6.80 -0.12 10.37
N ARG A 81 8.10 -0.45 10.47
CA ARG A 81 9.01 -0.50 9.31
C ARG A 81 8.59 -1.55 8.28
N TRP A 82 8.07 -2.68 8.74
CA TRP A 82 7.63 -3.79 7.89
C TRP A 82 6.57 -3.37 6.86
N GLY A 83 5.73 -2.38 7.18
CA GLY A 83 4.72 -1.86 6.25
C GLY A 83 5.33 -1.23 5.00
N VAL A 84 6.45 -0.49 5.14
CA VAL A 84 7.12 0.14 3.99
C VAL A 84 7.74 -0.93 3.09
N TYR A 85 8.37 -1.96 3.67
CA TYR A 85 8.94 -3.07 2.92
C TYR A 85 7.87 -3.85 2.15
N VAL A 86 6.72 -4.12 2.78
CA VAL A 86 5.61 -4.81 2.11
C VAL A 86 5.08 -3.99 0.93
N LEU A 87 4.90 -2.67 1.08
CA LEU A 87 4.48 -1.81 -0.04
C LEU A 87 5.49 -1.83 -1.19
N LEU A 88 6.79 -1.74 -0.91
CA LEU A 88 7.84 -1.77 -1.94
C LEU A 88 7.95 -3.13 -2.64
N ILE A 89 7.93 -4.22 -1.88
CA ILE A 89 8.02 -5.58 -2.44
C ILE A 89 6.80 -5.83 -3.33
N THR A 90 5.60 -5.54 -2.85
CA THR A 90 4.38 -5.78 -3.62
C THR A 90 4.29 -4.90 -4.86
N ALA A 91 4.65 -3.62 -4.77
CA ALA A 91 4.71 -2.74 -5.94
C ALA A 91 5.78 -3.22 -6.95
N GLY A 92 6.96 -3.61 -6.48
CA GLY A 92 8.02 -4.18 -7.33
C GLY A 92 7.57 -5.46 -8.05
N THR A 93 6.93 -6.39 -7.34
CA THR A 93 6.40 -7.61 -7.95
C THR A 93 5.34 -7.33 -9.00
N MET A 94 4.48 -6.32 -8.78
CA MET A 94 3.48 -5.92 -9.78
C MET A 94 4.13 -5.31 -11.02
N VAL A 95 5.14 -4.46 -10.88
CA VAL A 95 5.88 -3.92 -12.03
C VAL A 95 6.57 -5.01 -12.83
N VAL A 96 7.19 -5.99 -12.16
CA VAL A 96 7.83 -7.13 -12.84
C VAL A 96 6.79 -7.99 -13.58
N ALA A 97 5.64 -8.24 -12.95
CA ALA A 97 4.54 -8.95 -13.60
C ALA A 97 3.98 -8.18 -14.81
N ASP A 98 3.90 -6.86 -14.70
CA ASP A 98 3.42 -5.95 -15.75
C ASP A 98 4.35 -5.93 -16.97
N LEU A 99 5.67 -5.86 -16.74
CA LEU A 99 6.70 -5.95 -17.78
C LEU A 99 6.71 -7.31 -18.49
N SER A 100 6.17 -8.36 -17.85
CA SER A 100 6.06 -9.69 -18.44
C SER A 100 4.85 -9.81 -19.39
N LEU A 101 3.95 -8.82 -19.43
CA LEU A 101 2.77 -8.80 -20.29
C LEU A 101 3.05 -8.02 -21.59
N PRO A 102 2.46 -8.43 -22.73
CA PRO A 102 2.67 -7.79 -24.03
C PRO A 102 2.07 -6.38 -24.15
N ARG A 103 1.21 -5.97 -23.20
CA ARG A 103 0.72 -4.58 -23.07
C ARG A 103 0.92 -4.14 -21.62
N PRO A 104 1.93 -3.30 -21.33
CA PRO A 104 2.15 -2.82 -19.98
C PRO A 104 0.98 -1.94 -19.51
N VAL A 105 0.51 -2.19 -18.29
CA VAL A 105 -0.54 -1.42 -17.64
C VAL A 105 0.12 -0.30 -16.86
N LEU A 106 -0.11 0.94 -17.29
CA LEU A 106 0.42 2.16 -16.64
C LEU A 106 0.09 2.26 -15.13
N GLY A 107 -0.92 1.53 -14.66
CA GLY A 107 -1.31 1.47 -13.25
C GLY A 107 -0.21 0.93 -12.33
N SER A 108 0.60 -0.04 -12.79
CA SER A 108 1.67 -0.64 -11.98
C SER A 108 2.80 0.36 -11.68
N PHE A 109 3.06 1.29 -12.61
CA PHE A 109 4.03 2.37 -12.42
C PHE A 109 3.55 3.42 -11.44
N ALA A 110 2.26 3.80 -11.49
CA ALA A 110 1.68 4.73 -10.53
C ALA A 110 1.72 4.18 -9.10
N ASP A 111 1.44 2.88 -8.93
CA ASP A 111 1.54 2.18 -7.65
C ASP A 111 2.98 2.16 -7.11
N ALA A 112 3.96 1.82 -7.96
CA ALA A 112 5.37 1.85 -7.60
C ALA A 112 5.87 3.26 -7.23
N LEU A 113 5.42 4.28 -7.96
CA LEU A 113 5.78 5.67 -7.68
C LEU A 113 5.19 6.12 -6.33
N GLY A 114 3.96 5.71 -6.01
CA GLY A 114 3.35 5.92 -4.71
C GLY A 114 4.12 5.24 -3.57
N ALA A 115 4.50 3.97 -3.74
CA ALA A 115 5.31 3.24 -2.76
C ALA A 115 6.70 3.87 -2.55
N LEU A 116 7.32 4.36 -3.63
CA LEU A 116 8.60 5.08 -3.56
C LEU A 116 8.45 6.42 -2.82
N LEU A 117 7.35 7.15 -3.05
CA LEU A 117 7.05 8.39 -2.33
C LEU A 117 6.93 8.15 -0.83
N VAL A 118 6.20 7.10 -0.43
CA VAL A 118 6.10 6.66 0.97
C VAL A 118 7.49 6.36 1.54
N LEU A 119 8.34 5.65 0.80
CA LEU A 119 9.72 5.39 1.24
C LEU A 119 10.52 6.68 1.45
N ILE A 120 10.47 7.64 0.53
CA ILE A 120 11.21 8.90 0.64
C ILE A 120 10.72 9.72 1.83
N LEU A 121 9.40 9.81 2.03
CA LEU A 121 8.77 10.51 3.14
C LEU A 121 9.10 9.85 4.49
N CYS A 122 9.02 8.51 4.56
CA CYS A 122 9.34 7.75 5.76
C CYS A 122 10.85 7.71 6.04
N ARG A 123 11.71 7.88 5.03
CA ARG A 123 13.16 7.86 5.22
C ARG A 123 13.66 9.00 6.10
N ARG A 124 12.98 10.15 6.07
CA ARG A 124 13.32 11.30 6.91
C ARG A 124 12.99 11.05 8.39
N THR A 125 12.08 10.12 8.68
CA THR A 125 11.61 9.79 10.04
C THR A 125 11.90 8.33 10.39
N TRP A 126 12.85 7.68 9.71
CA TRP A 126 13.15 6.25 9.88
C TRP A 126 13.59 5.90 11.31
N GLU A 127 14.27 6.83 11.98
CA GLU A 127 14.70 6.69 13.38
C GLU A 127 13.52 6.59 14.36
N ASP A 128 12.36 7.15 14.00
CA ASP A 128 11.13 7.12 14.81
C ASP A 128 10.28 5.86 14.58
N PHE A 129 10.59 5.06 13.56
CA PHE A 129 9.88 3.81 13.32
C PHE A 129 10.34 2.72 14.29
N ALA A 130 9.39 2.00 14.86
CA ALA A 130 9.64 0.79 15.66
C ALA A 130 9.95 -0.43 14.78
#